data_AF-A0A1H3EAC3-F1
#
_entry.id   AF-A0A1H3EAC3-F1
#
_cell.length_a   1.000
_cell.length_b   1.000
_cell.length_c   1.000
_cell.angle_alpha   90.00
_cell.angle_beta   90.00
_cell.angle_gamma   90.00
#
_symmetry.space_group_name_H-M   'P 1'
#
loop_
_entity.id
_entity.type
_entity.pdbx_description
1 polymer ?
#
loop_
_entity_poly.entity_id
_entity_poly.type
_entity_poly.pdbx_seq_one_letter_code
_entity_poly.pdbx_strand_id
1 'polypeptide(L)'
;MIRKSKKRVGFTLVEMVLSIAIILMIGGVIAGVCVSISNSFVTTYNVDDSADYAMLYARGFENSFLKYTQVDGVGNTGKNCSWYVKPNAAGIPYLYRKDSGNNEIPVFEPNFMTTGSSSSPKWVVCMFFNLDDTNKVVNYRIFIKDNYSDTNFMYRYDGSFWVPRFEDRAKAANVAGTRSIDTTTGSKLDATTLAGYGFASGTYPSNWLDNGDNYTDVIVYNWGGTAPSST
;
A
#
# COMPACT_ATOMS: atom_id res chain seq x y z
N MET A 1 -47.90 -3.45 -72.46
CA MET A 1 -47.14 -3.02 -71.27
C MET A 1 -46.10 -4.10 -70.94
N ILE A 2 -44.87 -3.96 -71.45
CA ILE A 2 -43.81 -4.97 -71.27
C ILE A 2 -43.16 -4.75 -69.91
N ARG A 3 -43.39 -5.67 -68.96
CA ARG A 3 -42.70 -5.66 -67.65
C ARG A 3 -41.24 -6.07 -67.85
N LYS A 4 -40.31 -5.11 -67.71
CA LYS A 4 -38.87 -5.41 -67.56
C LYS A 4 -38.67 -6.18 -66.25
N SER A 5 -38.29 -7.46 -66.33
CA SER A 5 -37.85 -8.22 -65.16
C SER A 5 -36.49 -7.69 -64.70
N LYS A 6 -36.40 -7.24 -63.44
CA LYS A 6 -35.11 -6.89 -62.81
C LYS A 6 -34.28 -8.18 -62.67
N LYS A 7 -33.13 -8.23 -63.35
CA LYS A 7 -32.15 -9.30 -63.22
C LYS A 7 -31.64 -9.33 -61.77
N ARG A 8 -31.97 -10.36 -61.01
CA ARG A 8 -31.41 -10.60 -59.67
C ARG A 8 -30.06 -11.28 -59.86
N VAL A 9 -28.97 -10.57 -59.62
CA VAL A 9 -27.64 -11.18 -59.54
C VAL A 9 -27.57 -11.85 -58.17
N GLY A 10 -27.58 -13.18 -58.13
CA GLY A 10 -27.43 -13.95 -56.91
C GLY A 10 -25.96 -13.99 -56.48
N PHE A 11 -25.70 -13.95 -55.18
CA PHE A 11 -24.36 -14.12 -54.64
C PHE A 11 -23.81 -15.51 -55.01
N THR A 12 -22.56 -15.53 -55.47
CA THR A 12 -21.83 -16.76 -55.75
C THR A 12 -21.42 -17.45 -54.45
N LEU A 13 -21.23 -18.77 -54.50
CA LEU A 13 -20.78 -19.55 -53.34
C LEU A 13 -19.43 -19.04 -52.80
N VAL A 14 -18.56 -18.54 -53.68
CA VAL A 14 -17.27 -17.94 -53.32
C VAL A 14 -17.46 -16.69 -52.46
N GLU A 15 -18.41 -15.81 -52.83
CA GLU A 15 -18.70 -14.59 -52.05
C GLU A 15 -19.27 -14.90 -50.67
N MET A 16 -20.09 -15.96 -50.54
CA MET A 16 -20.61 -16.39 -49.24
C MET A 16 -19.53 -16.98 -48.34
N VAL A 17 -18.65 -17.84 -48.87
CA VAL A 17 -17.54 -18.42 -48.09
C VAL A 17 -16.54 -17.34 -47.69
N LEU A 18 -16.22 -16.40 -48.58
CA LEU A 18 -15.35 -15.27 -48.28
C LEU A 18 -15.93 -14.40 -47.16
N SER A 19 -17.24 -14.13 -47.19
CA SER A 19 -17.92 -13.36 -46.15
C SER A 19 -17.85 -14.05 -44.79
N ILE A 20 -18.05 -15.37 -44.73
CA ILE A 20 -17.93 -16.14 -43.48
C ILE A 20 -16.51 -16.10 -42.95
N ALA A 21 -15.50 -16.28 -43.81
CA ALA A 21 -14.09 -16.22 -43.41
C ALA A 21 -13.72 -14.85 -42.82
N ILE A 22 -14.20 -13.77 -43.43
CA ILE A 22 -14.01 -12.40 -42.92
C ILE A 22 -14.71 -12.21 -41.58
N ILE A 23 -15.95 -12.67 -41.43
CA ILE A 23 -16.70 -12.56 -40.16
C ILE A 23 -16.00 -13.30 -39.02
N LEU A 24 -15.51 -14.52 -39.27
CA LEU A 24 -14.79 -15.29 -38.25
C LEU A 24 -13.47 -14.63 -37.84
N MET A 25 -12.73 -14.10 -38.82
CA MET A 25 -11.47 -13.40 -38.55
C MET A 25 -11.72 -12.11 -37.75
N ILE A 26 -12.67 -11.27 -38.17
CA ILE A 26 -13.01 -10.03 -37.50
C ILE A 26 -13.63 -10.30 -36.12
N GLY A 27 -14.51 -11.28 -36.01
CA GLY A 27 -15.17 -11.64 -34.76
C GLY A 27 -14.18 -12.08 -33.67
N GLY A 28 -13.18 -12.89 -34.04
CA GLY A 28 -12.10 -13.27 -33.12
C GLY A 28 -11.27 -12.08 -32.64
N VAL A 29 -10.92 -11.17 -33.55
CA VAL A 29 -10.17 -9.95 -33.20
C VAL A 29 -10.97 -9.04 -32.28
N ILE A 30 -12.26 -8.81 -32.58
CA ILE A 30 -13.13 -7.97 -31.74
C ILE A 30 -13.26 -8.57 -30.33
N ALA A 31 -13.51 -9.88 -30.22
CA ALA A 31 -13.61 -10.55 -28.93
C ALA A 31 -12.31 -10.42 -28.12
N GLY A 32 -11.16 -10.61 -28.77
CA GLY A 32 -9.85 -10.41 -28.15
C GLY A 32 -9.66 -8.99 -27.63
N VAL A 33 -10.00 -7.98 -28.44
CA VAL A 33 -9.93 -6.57 -28.05
C VAL A 33 -10.85 -6.28 -26.86
N CYS A 34 -12.08 -6.79 -26.85
CA CYS A 34 -13.00 -6.63 -25.73
C CYS A 34 -12.44 -7.18 -24.42
N VAL A 35 -11.83 -8.38 -24.46
CA VAL A 35 -11.20 -8.99 -23.27
C VAL A 35 -10.01 -8.17 -22.81
N SER A 36 -9.14 -7.72 -23.73
CA SER A 36 -7.99 -6.87 -23.40
C SER A 36 -8.41 -5.55 -22.77
N ILE A 37 -9.43 -4.89 -23.32
CA ILE A 37 -9.98 -3.64 -22.77
C ILE A 37 -10.54 -3.88 -21.37
N SER A 38 -11.34 -4.94 -21.17
CA SER A 38 -11.91 -5.28 -19.87
C SER A 38 -10.82 -5.52 -18.81
N ASN A 39 -9.80 -6.29 -19.14
CA ASN A 39 -8.69 -6.58 -18.22
C ASN A 39 -7.87 -5.32 -17.90
N SER A 40 -7.69 -4.44 -18.90
CA SER A 40 -7.01 -3.16 -18.71
C SER A 40 -7.76 -2.28 -17.72
N PHE A 41 -9.09 -2.15 -17.84
CA PHE A 41 -9.88 -1.34 -16.92
C PHE A 41 -9.82 -1.84 -15.48
N VAL A 42 -9.92 -3.16 -15.27
CA VAL A 42 -9.83 -3.75 -13.93
C VAL A 42 -8.45 -3.52 -13.30
N THR A 43 -7.39 -3.62 -14.11
CA THR A 43 -6.02 -3.41 -13.63
C THR A 43 -5.79 -1.95 -13.27
N THR A 44 -6.18 -1.01 -14.13
CA THR A 44 -6.07 0.43 -13.83
C THR A 44 -6.85 0.80 -12.58
N TYR A 45 -8.10 0.32 -12.45
CA TYR A 45 -8.91 0.57 -11.26
C TYR A 45 -8.23 0.08 -9.97
N ASN A 46 -7.66 -1.12 -9.99
CA ASN A 46 -6.95 -1.66 -8.83
C ASN A 46 -5.64 -0.91 -8.53
N VAL A 47 -4.91 -0.45 -9.55
CA VAL A 47 -3.71 0.37 -9.37
C VAL A 47 -4.08 1.70 -8.70
N ASP A 48 -5.08 2.39 -9.24
CA ASP A 48 -5.50 3.71 -8.76
C ASP A 48 -6.05 3.63 -7.32
N ASP A 49 -6.95 2.68 -7.04
CA ASP A 49 -7.45 2.43 -5.68
C ASP A 49 -6.29 2.14 -4.71
N SER A 50 -5.34 1.28 -5.11
CA SER A 50 -4.22 0.92 -4.24
C SER A 50 -3.33 2.13 -3.94
N ALA A 51 -3.10 3.00 -4.94
CA ALA A 51 -2.33 4.22 -4.77
C ALA A 51 -3.03 5.19 -3.81
N ASP A 52 -4.34 5.38 -3.95
CA ASP A 52 -5.14 6.24 -3.08
C ASP A 52 -5.09 5.75 -1.63
N TYR A 53 -5.26 4.45 -1.40
CA TYR A 53 -5.12 3.88 -0.07
C TYR A 53 -3.70 4.05 0.47
N ALA A 54 -2.66 3.75 -0.30
CA ALA A 54 -1.28 3.96 0.13
C ALA A 54 -1.03 5.41 0.57
N MET A 55 -1.55 6.37 -0.20
CA MET A 55 -1.45 7.79 0.12
C MET A 55 -2.21 8.15 1.40
N LEU A 56 -3.37 7.55 1.68
CA LEU A 56 -4.09 7.75 2.94
C LEU A 56 -3.30 7.24 4.15
N TYR A 57 -2.68 6.05 4.07
CA TYR A 57 -1.80 5.55 5.13
C TYR A 57 -0.58 6.46 5.33
N ALA A 58 0.06 6.86 4.22
CA ALA A 58 1.19 7.77 4.24
C ALA A 58 0.85 9.10 4.94
N ARG A 59 -0.25 9.76 4.53
CA ARG A 59 -0.69 11.03 5.13
C ARG A 59 -1.15 10.87 6.57
N GLY A 60 -1.84 9.79 6.89
CA GLY A 60 -2.24 9.46 8.26
C GLY A 60 -1.03 9.32 9.17
N PHE A 61 -0.03 8.56 8.72
CA PHE A 61 1.24 8.39 9.42
C PHE A 61 1.99 9.71 9.58
N GLU A 62 2.26 10.42 8.49
CA GLU A 62 2.99 11.71 8.49
C GLU A 62 2.35 12.71 9.45
N ASN A 63 1.04 12.92 9.36
CA ASN A 63 0.32 13.88 10.20
C ASN A 63 0.35 13.47 11.67
N SER A 64 0.15 12.18 11.96
CA SER A 64 0.21 11.66 13.32
C SER A 64 1.61 11.80 13.90
N PHE A 65 2.62 11.34 13.18
CA PHE A 65 4.01 11.40 13.61
C PHE A 65 4.46 12.85 13.85
N LEU A 66 4.16 13.77 12.92
CA LEU A 66 4.49 15.18 13.06
C LEU A 66 3.74 15.83 14.23
N LYS A 67 2.46 15.50 14.44
CA LYS A 67 1.71 16.00 15.60
C LYS A 67 2.40 15.60 16.92
N TYR A 68 2.79 14.34 17.09
CA TYR A 68 3.41 13.88 18.34
C TYR A 68 4.84 14.41 18.52
N THR A 69 5.62 14.46 17.45
CA THR A 69 6.97 15.07 17.51
C THR A 69 6.93 16.59 17.75
N GLN A 70 5.84 17.28 17.42
CA GLN A 70 5.70 18.73 17.61
C GLN A 70 4.92 19.15 18.85
N VAL A 71 3.97 18.37 19.35
CA VAL A 71 3.08 18.78 20.45
C VAL A 71 3.60 18.39 21.83
N ASP A 72 4.46 17.37 21.96
CA ASP A 72 4.91 16.85 23.27
C ASP A 72 5.91 17.75 24.03
N GLY A 73 5.90 19.06 23.76
CA GLY A 73 6.68 20.07 24.47
C GLY A 73 6.16 20.35 25.89
N VAL A 74 7.03 20.10 26.88
CA VAL A 74 6.94 20.48 28.31
C VAL A 74 6.00 19.60 29.15
N GLY A 75 6.60 18.69 29.96
CA GLY A 75 5.91 17.87 30.96
C GLY A 75 5.79 16.37 30.65
N ASN A 76 6.18 15.94 29.45
CA ASN A 76 6.03 14.55 28.96
C ASN A 76 7.34 13.74 28.91
N THR A 77 8.32 14.06 29.76
CA THR A 77 9.58 13.31 29.87
C THR A 77 9.33 11.85 30.25
N GLY A 78 9.85 10.90 29.47
CA GLY A 78 9.71 9.45 29.66
C GLY A 78 8.62 8.78 28.82
N LYS A 79 8.00 9.51 27.86
CA LYS A 79 6.97 8.96 26.98
C LYS A 79 7.57 8.43 25.68
N ASN A 80 7.14 7.23 25.29
CA ASN A 80 7.34 6.67 23.96
C ASN A 80 6.02 6.59 23.19
N CYS A 81 6.09 6.73 21.88
CA CYS A 81 5.00 6.44 20.95
C CYS A 81 5.55 5.55 19.84
N SER A 82 4.83 4.52 19.43
CA SER A 82 5.21 3.72 18.26
C SER A 82 4.09 3.69 17.22
N TRP A 83 4.47 3.55 15.96
CA TRP A 83 3.56 3.41 14.83
C TRP A 83 3.86 2.12 14.10
N TYR A 84 2.80 1.41 13.76
CA TYR A 84 2.86 0.15 13.01
C TYR A 84 1.49 -0.16 12.41
N VAL A 85 1.48 -1.03 11.40
CA VAL A 85 0.25 -1.52 10.79
C VAL A 85 -0.03 -2.94 11.29
N LYS A 86 -1.25 -3.16 11.76
CA LYS A 86 -1.72 -4.51 12.10
C LYS A 86 -3.20 -4.70 11.73
N PRO A 87 -3.63 -5.93 11.43
CA PRO A 87 -5.04 -6.21 11.24
C PRO A 87 -5.84 -6.03 12.54
N ASN A 88 -7.05 -5.49 12.42
CA ASN A 88 -8.04 -5.48 13.50
C ASN A 88 -8.69 -6.88 13.64
N ALA A 89 -9.67 -7.01 14.55
CA ALA A 89 -10.38 -8.29 14.76
C ALA A 89 -11.11 -8.82 13.51
N ALA A 90 -11.43 -7.94 12.55
CA ALA A 90 -12.04 -8.29 11.27
C ALA A 90 -11.00 -8.50 10.15
N GLY A 91 -9.70 -8.55 10.47
CA GLY A 91 -8.63 -8.72 9.50
C GLY A 91 -8.25 -7.45 8.74
N ILE A 92 -8.91 -6.32 9.00
CA ILE A 92 -8.67 -5.06 8.28
C ILE A 92 -7.38 -4.41 8.79
N PRO A 93 -6.38 -4.12 7.93
CA PRO A 93 -5.14 -3.51 8.37
C PRO A 93 -5.38 -2.06 8.81
N TYR A 94 -5.10 -1.74 10.07
CA TYR A 94 -5.22 -0.39 10.63
C TYR A 94 -3.82 0.14 10.93
N LEU A 95 -3.61 1.43 10.69
CA LEU A 95 -2.44 2.12 11.20
C LEU A 95 -2.70 2.49 12.66
N TYR A 96 -1.94 1.88 13.57
CA TYR A 96 -2.04 2.17 14.99
C TYR A 96 -0.89 3.06 15.44
N ARG A 97 -1.20 3.92 16.41
CA ARG A 97 -0.21 4.52 17.30
C ARG A 97 -0.36 3.88 18.67
N LYS A 98 0.71 3.33 19.21
CA LYS A 98 0.76 2.87 20.61
C LYS A 98 1.44 3.93 21.46
N ASP A 99 0.79 4.35 22.54
CA ASP A 99 1.37 5.29 23.50
C ASP A 99 2.13 4.56 24.62
N SER A 100 2.71 5.32 25.54
CA SER A 100 3.49 4.78 26.67
C SER A 100 2.66 4.05 27.71
N GLY A 101 1.33 4.24 27.70
CA GLY A 101 0.39 3.45 28.49
C GLY A 101 0.05 2.11 27.85
N ASN A 102 0.69 1.75 26.73
CA ASN A 102 0.35 0.63 25.86
C ASN A 102 -1.05 0.73 25.24
N ASN A 103 -1.66 1.92 25.20
CA ASN A 103 -2.94 2.11 24.53
C ASN A 103 -2.70 2.21 23.03
N GLU A 104 -3.41 1.37 22.28
CA GLU A 104 -3.36 1.37 20.83
C GLU A 104 -4.50 2.22 20.29
N ILE A 105 -4.13 3.30 19.61
CA ILE A 105 -5.06 4.30 19.12
C ILE A 105 -4.99 4.27 17.59
N PRO A 106 -6.10 4.00 16.89
CA PRO A 106 -6.11 4.01 15.44
C PRO A 106 -5.83 5.44 14.94
N VAL A 107 -4.83 5.57 14.09
CA VAL A 107 -4.49 6.83 13.42
C VAL A 107 -5.43 7.05 12.24
N PHE A 108 -5.76 5.96 11.56
CA PHE A 108 -6.62 5.92 10.40
C PHE A 108 -7.37 4.59 10.35
N GLU A 109 -8.68 4.67 10.09
CA GLU A 109 -9.58 3.51 9.96
C GLU A 109 -10.14 3.46 8.54
N PRO A 110 -9.51 2.70 7.63
CA PRO A 110 -10.04 2.55 6.29
C PRO A 110 -11.31 1.70 6.30
N ASN A 111 -12.31 2.15 5.57
CA ASN A 111 -13.47 1.33 5.25
C ASN A 111 -13.19 0.55 3.96
N PHE A 112 -12.61 -0.66 4.09
CA PHE A 112 -12.42 -1.53 2.94
C PHE A 112 -13.70 -2.28 2.60
N MET A 113 -13.88 -2.56 1.31
CA MET A 113 -14.88 -3.50 0.84
C MET A 113 -14.58 -4.89 1.40
N THR A 114 -15.47 -5.39 2.24
CA THR A 114 -15.53 -6.80 2.63
C THR A 114 -16.61 -7.47 1.78
N THR A 115 -16.29 -8.60 1.14
CA THR A 115 -17.31 -9.41 0.47
C THR A 115 -18.04 -10.22 1.52
N GLY A 116 -19.38 -10.26 1.45
CA GLY A 116 -20.24 -10.88 2.46
C GLY A 116 -20.05 -12.39 2.70
N SER A 117 -19.11 -13.04 2.01
CA SER A 117 -18.82 -14.48 2.11
C SER A 117 -17.37 -14.81 2.51
N SER A 118 -16.42 -13.86 2.43
CA SER A 118 -15.04 -14.06 2.91
C SER A 118 -14.69 -12.96 3.92
N SER A 119 -14.35 -13.37 5.13
CA SER A 119 -13.90 -12.49 6.23
C SER A 119 -12.58 -11.76 5.98
N SER A 120 -12.09 -11.73 4.73
CA SER A 120 -10.81 -11.12 4.37
C SER A 120 -11.05 -9.77 3.68
N PRO A 121 -10.35 -8.69 4.08
CA PRO A 121 -10.46 -7.41 3.41
C PRO A 121 -9.95 -7.51 1.97
N LYS A 122 -10.50 -6.69 1.05
CA LYS A 122 -9.98 -6.53 -0.31
C LYS A 122 -8.47 -6.24 -0.30
N TRP A 123 -8.05 -5.32 0.57
CA TRP A 123 -6.66 -4.86 0.63
C TRP A 123 -5.94 -5.39 1.86
N VAL A 124 -4.78 -5.99 1.63
CA VAL A 124 -3.76 -6.23 2.66
C VAL A 124 -2.75 -5.11 2.56
N VAL A 125 -2.43 -4.49 3.70
CA VAL A 125 -1.50 -3.38 3.79
C VAL A 125 -0.50 -3.68 4.89
N CYS A 126 0.78 -3.50 4.59
CA CYS A 126 1.83 -3.42 5.60
C CYS A 126 2.74 -2.23 5.30
N MET A 127 3.34 -1.67 6.34
CA MET A 127 4.17 -0.47 6.25
C MET A 127 5.47 -0.72 7.00
N PHE A 128 6.57 -0.34 6.36
CA PHE A 128 7.91 -0.43 6.92
C PHE A 128 8.53 0.96 6.95
N PHE A 129 9.43 1.18 7.90
CA PHE A 129 10.03 2.47 8.21
C PHE A 129 11.54 2.35 8.26
N ASN A 130 12.22 3.38 7.82
CA ASN A 130 13.64 3.58 8.01
C ASN A 130 13.86 5.03 8.48
N LEU A 131 14.88 5.25 9.29
CA LEU A 131 15.32 6.58 9.67
C LEU A 131 16.67 6.89 9.03
N ASP A 132 16.71 7.93 8.20
CA ASP A 132 17.96 8.63 7.89
C ASP A 132 18.24 9.62 9.02
N ASP A 133 19.03 9.16 9.99
CA ASP A 133 19.39 9.96 11.16
C ASP A 133 20.32 11.14 10.80
N THR A 134 21.01 11.09 9.65
CA THR A 134 21.89 12.19 9.23
C THR A 134 21.06 13.40 8.81
N ASN A 135 20.03 13.17 7.98
CA ASN A 135 19.18 14.25 7.47
C ASN A 135 17.89 14.44 8.28
N LYS A 136 17.66 13.62 9.31
CA LYS A 136 16.41 13.54 10.10
C LYS A 136 15.19 13.36 9.20
N VAL A 137 15.31 12.44 8.25
CA VAL A 137 14.25 12.07 7.31
C VAL A 137 13.74 10.70 7.70
N VAL A 138 12.43 10.59 7.88
CA VAL A 138 11.76 9.30 8.04
C VAL A 138 11.34 8.82 6.67
N ASN A 139 11.92 7.70 6.25
CA ASN A 139 11.55 6.98 5.05
C ASN A 139 10.53 5.92 5.40
N TYR A 140 9.57 5.68 4.52
CA TYR A 140 8.61 4.60 4.70
C TYR A 140 8.29 3.93 3.37
N ARG A 141 7.94 2.65 3.45
CA ARG A 141 7.56 1.80 2.33
C ARG A 141 6.25 1.09 2.68
N ILE A 142 5.26 1.27 1.84
CA ILE A 142 3.94 0.65 1.99
C ILE A 142 3.81 -0.41 0.91
N PHE A 143 3.45 -1.62 1.32
CA PHE A 143 3.08 -2.68 0.39
C PHE A 143 1.59 -2.94 0.47
N ILE A 144 0.97 -3.05 -0.69
CA ILE A 144 -0.45 -3.30 -0.83
C ILE A 144 -0.67 -4.48 -1.76
N LYS A 145 -1.52 -5.41 -1.34
CA LYS A 145 -1.94 -6.56 -2.13
C LYS A 145 -3.45 -6.61 -2.21
N ASP A 146 -3.96 -6.90 -3.40
CA ASP A 146 -5.36 -7.25 -3.62
C ASP A 146 -5.58 -8.72 -3.28
N ASN A 147 -6.42 -9.01 -2.28
CA ASN A 147 -6.84 -10.37 -1.93
C ASN A 147 -7.89 -10.94 -2.88
N TYR A 148 -8.54 -10.11 -3.69
CA TYR A 148 -9.63 -10.53 -4.58
C TYR A 148 -9.14 -10.80 -6.01
N SER A 149 -7.91 -10.42 -6.34
CA SER A 149 -7.32 -10.69 -7.63
C SER A 149 -6.43 -11.93 -7.60
N ASP A 150 -6.72 -12.90 -8.47
CA ASP A 150 -5.87 -14.08 -8.70
C ASP A 150 -4.47 -13.72 -9.24
N THR A 151 -4.29 -12.48 -9.70
CA THR A 151 -3.04 -12.00 -10.30
C THR A 151 -1.91 -11.77 -9.29
N ASN A 152 -2.18 -11.88 -7.98
CA ASN A 152 -1.19 -11.67 -6.91
C ASN A 152 -0.39 -10.35 -7.03
N PHE A 153 -0.93 -9.33 -7.70
CA PHE A 153 -0.19 -8.07 -7.87
C PHE A 153 0.04 -7.41 -6.52
N MET A 154 1.32 -7.13 -6.26
CA MET A 154 1.77 -6.36 -5.12
C MET A 154 2.20 -4.98 -5.59
N TYR A 155 1.67 -3.96 -4.96
CA TYR A 155 2.04 -2.57 -5.19
C TYR A 155 2.97 -2.10 -4.08
N ARG A 156 3.93 -1.28 -4.44
CA ARG A 156 4.88 -0.66 -3.52
C ARG A 156 4.77 0.85 -3.66
N TYR A 157 4.60 1.53 -2.55
CA TYR A 157 4.64 2.98 -2.45
C TYR A 157 5.77 3.36 -1.48
N ASP A 158 6.71 4.17 -1.95
CA ASP A 158 7.76 4.74 -1.11
C ASP A 158 7.48 6.22 -0.86
N GLY A 159 7.71 6.67 0.36
CA GLY A 159 7.65 8.07 0.71
C GLY A 159 8.64 8.42 1.79
N SER A 160 8.82 9.71 1.98
CA SER A 160 9.75 10.23 2.97
C SER A 160 9.32 11.62 3.39
N PHE A 161 9.55 11.97 4.65
CA PHE A 161 9.33 13.32 5.14
C PHE A 161 10.40 13.72 6.16
N TRP A 162 10.72 15.00 6.14
CA TRP A 162 11.66 15.59 7.10
C TRP A 162 10.96 15.90 8.42
N VAL A 163 11.64 15.63 9.54
CA VAL A 163 11.11 15.88 10.90
C VAL A 163 11.60 17.25 11.40
N PRO A 164 10.72 18.27 11.48
CA PRO A 164 11.17 19.64 11.72
C PRO A 164 11.68 19.88 13.13
N ARG A 165 12.81 20.60 13.24
CA ARG A 165 13.35 21.12 14.53
C ARG A 165 13.49 20.04 15.61
N PHE A 166 13.79 18.82 15.20
CA PHE A 166 13.87 17.66 16.08
C PHE A 166 14.84 17.91 17.26
N GLU A 167 16.07 18.33 16.94
CA GLU A 167 17.13 18.60 17.92
C GLU A 167 16.95 19.95 18.63
N ASP A 168 16.56 20.99 17.90
CA ASP A 168 16.38 22.34 18.45
C ASP A 168 15.31 22.37 19.54
N ARG A 169 14.23 21.60 19.37
CA ARG A 169 13.18 21.49 20.39
C ARG A 169 13.64 20.69 21.60
N ALA A 170 14.54 19.71 21.44
CA ALA A 170 15.12 18.98 22.57
C ALA A 170 15.96 19.94 23.44
N LYS A 171 16.78 20.77 22.78
CA LYS A 171 17.56 21.85 23.44
C LYS A 171 16.64 22.86 24.13
N ALA A 172 15.61 23.35 23.45
CA ALA A 172 14.68 24.34 24.01
C ALA A 172 13.88 23.83 25.21
N ALA A 173 13.59 22.53 25.27
CA ALA A 173 12.89 21.92 26.40
C ALA A 173 13.82 21.61 27.60
N ASN A 174 15.12 21.93 27.49
CA ASN A 174 16.16 21.69 28.50
C ASN A 174 16.20 20.22 28.98
N VAL A 175 15.80 19.29 28.11
CA VAL A 175 15.85 17.84 28.36
C VAL A 175 17.09 17.34 27.63
N ALA A 176 18.22 17.35 28.34
CA ALA A 176 19.51 16.95 27.78
C ALA A 176 19.48 15.48 27.35
N GLY A 177 19.76 15.21 26.06
CA GLY A 177 20.06 13.86 25.55
C GLY A 177 18.89 12.90 25.39
N THR A 178 17.65 13.37 25.25
CA THR A 178 16.48 12.51 25.51
C THR A 178 15.42 12.50 24.41
N ARG A 179 15.76 12.69 23.13
CA ARG A 179 14.81 12.37 22.05
C ARG A 179 15.48 11.48 21.03
N SER A 180 14.82 10.39 20.67
CA SER A 180 15.27 9.49 19.61
C SER A 180 14.09 9.06 18.76
N ILE A 181 14.38 8.84 17.50
CA ILE A 181 13.52 8.05 16.63
C ILE A 181 14.27 6.73 16.45
N ASP A 182 13.56 5.62 16.61
CA ASP A 182 14.13 4.29 16.58
C ASP A 182 13.30 3.41 15.64
N THR A 183 14.00 2.64 14.82
CA THR A 183 13.41 1.65 13.90
C THR A 183 13.99 0.26 14.18
N THR A 184 14.70 0.03 15.28
CA THR A 184 15.37 -1.25 15.58
C THR A 184 14.48 -2.26 16.30
N THR A 185 13.33 -1.83 16.81
CA THR A 185 12.42 -2.68 17.61
C THR A 185 11.45 -3.53 16.80
N GLY A 186 11.38 -3.31 15.48
CA GLY A 186 10.47 -4.02 14.58
C GLY A 186 11.11 -5.19 13.84
N SER A 187 10.27 -6.01 13.22
CA SER A 187 10.70 -7.04 12.26
C SER A 187 11.26 -6.37 11.01
N LYS A 188 12.39 -6.87 10.51
CA LYS A 188 13.01 -6.33 9.29
C LYS A 188 12.16 -6.59 8.06
N LEU A 189 12.27 -5.71 7.07
CA LEU A 189 11.70 -5.93 5.74
C LEU A 189 12.42 -7.10 5.03
N ASP A 190 11.95 -8.30 5.28
CA ASP A 190 12.41 -9.52 4.61
C ASP A 190 11.24 -10.36 4.09
N ALA A 191 11.58 -11.41 3.34
CA ALA A 191 10.58 -12.29 2.74
C ALA A 191 9.71 -12.99 3.80
N THR A 192 10.28 -13.32 4.96
CA THR A 192 9.59 -14.00 6.06
C THR A 192 8.54 -13.10 6.69
N THR A 193 8.90 -11.85 6.94
CA THR A 193 8.04 -10.83 7.54
C THR A 193 6.89 -10.52 6.59
N LEU A 194 7.19 -10.30 5.30
CA LEU A 194 6.16 -10.13 4.28
C LEU A 194 5.23 -11.36 4.18
N ALA A 195 5.77 -12.59 4.26
CA ALA A 195 4.95 -13.79 4.29
C ALA A 195 4.02 -13.84 5.51
N GLY A 196 4.45 -13.33 6.67
CA GLY A 196 3.62 -13.17 7.86
C GLY A 196 2.41 -12.25 7.64
N TYR A 197 2.51 -11.28 6.74
CA TYR A 197 1.39 -10.45 6.29
C TYR A 197 0.59 -11.06 5.13
N GLY A 198 0.93 -12.25 4.65
CA GLY A 198 0.21 -12.92 3.55
C GLY A 198 0.73 -12.58 2.14
N PHE A 199 1.92 -11.99 2.03
CA PHE A 199 2.61 -11.75 0.76
C PHE A 199 3.51 -12.95 0.42
N ALA A 200 3.13 -13.73 -0.60
CA ALA A 200 3.86 -14.94 -0.97
C ALA A 200 5.18 -14.64 -1.71
N SER A 201 6.18 -15.49 -1.51
CA SER A 201 7.44 -15.37 -2.26
C SER A 201 7.21 -15.52 -3.76
N GLY A 202 7.81 -14.63 -4.56
CA GLY A 202 7.68 -14.66 -6.03
C GLY A 202 6.53 -13.82 -6.58
N THR A 203 5.68 -13.23 -5.72
CA THR A 203 4.69 -12.22 -6.13
C THR A 203 5.27 -10.81 -6.19
N TYR A 204 6.56 -10.67 -5.90
CA TYR A 204 7.27 -9.41 -5.88
C TYR A 204 8.72 -9.54 -6.33
N PRO A 205 9.28 -8.49 -6.95
CA PRO A 205 10.70 -8.43 -7.28
C PRO A 205 11.59 -8.54 -6.04
N SER A 206 12.67 -9.31 -6.11
CA SER A 206 13.59 -9.51 -4.98
C SER A 206 14.27 -8.21 -4.51
N ASN A 207 14.45 -7.24 -5.41
CA ASN A 207 14.98 -5.90 -5.10
C ASN A 207 13.99 -5.01 -4.33
N TRP A 208 12.80 -5.51 -3.99
CA TRP A 208 11.87 -4.81 -3.10
C TRP A 208 12.09 -5.13 -1.62
N LEU A 209 12.77 -6.25 -1.33
CA LEU A 209 13.24 -6.58 0.02
C LEU A 209 14.36 -5.62 0.42
N ASP A 210 14.64 -5.56 1.71
CA ASP A 210 15.65 -4.65 2.27
C ASP A 210 17.03 -4.85 1.61
N ASN A 211 17.54 -3.79 1.00
CA ASN A 211 18.83 -3.75 0.30
C ASN A 211 19.97 -3.20 1.19
N GLY A 212 19.82 -3.27 2.51
CA GLY A 212 20.76 -2.72 3.48
C GLY A 212 20.33 -1.37 4.08
N ASP A 213 19.09 -0.96 3.83
CA ASP A 213 18.50 0.26 4.36
C ASP A 213 17.83 0.03 5.73
N ASN A 214 17.80 -1.19 6.27
CA ASN A 214 17.28 -1.52 7.61
C ASN A 214 15.84 -1.04 7.84
N TYR A 215 14.94 -1.30 6.89
CA TYR A 215 13.52 -1.02 7.05
C TYR A 215 12.89 -1.99 8.06
N THR A 216 12.02 -1.50 8.95
CA THR A 216 11.28 -2.34 9.92
C THR A 216 9.81 -1.98 10.04
N ASP A 217 8.98 -2.93 10.48
CA ASP A 217 7.51 -2.78 10.58
C ASP A 217 7.03 -1.86 11.72
N VAL A 218 7.95 -1.35 12.55
CA VAL A 218 7.67 -0.47 13.68
C VAL A 218 8.65 0.70 13.70
N ILE A 219 8.11 1.91 13.85
CA ILE A 219 8.89 3.10 14.20
C ILE A 219 8.48 3.62 15.57
N VAL A 220 9.47 3.97 16.39
CA VAL A 220 9.29 4.47 17.75
C VAL A 220 9.83 5.88 17.83
N TYR A 221 9.07 6.76 18.48
CA TYR A 221 9.51 8.07 18.93
C TYR A 221 9.60 8.08 20.44
N ASN A 222 10.76 8.42 20.97
CA ASN A 222 11.01 8.55 22.40
C ASN A 222 11.18 10.02 22.78
N TRP A 223 10.51 10.42 23.85
CA TRP A 223 10.63 11.72 24.48
C TRP A 223 11.02 11.57 25.94
N GLY A 224 12.19 12.06 26.33
CA GLY A 224 12.59 12.12 27.73
C GLY A 224 13.02 10.80 28.40
N GLY A 225 13.11 9.66 27.69
CA GLY A 225 13.42 8.36 28.29
C GLY A 225 14.59 7.62 27.64
N THR A 226 15.12 6.60 28.33
CA THR A 226 16.02 5.59 27.76
C THR A 226 15.30 4.85 26.64
N ALA A 227 15.96 4.64 25.50
CA ALA A 227 15.40 3.85 24.39
C ALA A 227 14.93 2.47 24.91
N PRO A 228 13.78 1.95 24.43
CA PRO A 228 13.32 0.62 24.82
C PRO A 228 14.41 -0.40 24.46
N SER A 229 14.86 -1.18 25.45
CA SER A 229 15.82 -2.25 25.22
C SER A 229 15.19 -3.28 24.29
N SER A 230 15.88 -3.61 23.19
CA SER A 230 15.55 -4.74 22.33
C SER A 230 15.51 -6.02 23.16
N THR A 231 14.31 -6.58 23.37
CA THR A 231 14.10 -7.93 23.90
C THR A 231 13.75 -8.87 22.77
#